data_AF-A0A7V8LPL8-F1
#
_entry.id   AF-A0A7V8LPL8-F1
#
_cell.length_a   1.000
_cell.length_b   1.000
_cell.length_c   1.000
_cell.angle_alpha   90.00
_cell.angle_beta   90.00
_cell.angle_gamma   90.00
#
_symmetry.space_group_name_H-M   'P 1'
#
loop_
_entity.id
_entity.type
_entity.pdbx_description
1 polymer ?
#
loop_
_entity_poly.entity_id
_entity_poly.type
_entity_poly.pdbx_seq_one_letter_code
_entity_poly.pdbx_strand_id
1 'polypeptide(L)'
;MSRDLNHPPDKVWPWLIDPDRLRQWSPAIPNRPLDSVGDAQVQETKADPVLDGEVLAVDPPRELIQRWGPDDTLRWRIEPTDNGCRLTLEHSMTDRGNASGNAGGWHICLDTLTLAVDGTPRGRVVGMDAMKYDWQSLNDGYTEILTIN
;
A
#
# COMPACT_ATOMS: atom_id res chain seq x y z
N MET A 1 7.96 5.15 1.44
CA MET A 1 7.13 6.16 2.15
C MET A 1 6.84 5.67 3.56
N SER A 2 6.59 6.55 4.53
CA SER A 2 6.20 6.13 5.89
C SER A 2 5.02 6.93 6.45
N ARG A 3 4.34 6.37 7.44
CA ARG A 3 3.28 6.98 8.25
C ARG A 3 3.53 6.66 9.73
N ASP A 4 3.39 7.65 10.60
CA ASP A 4 3.33 7.43 12.05
C ASP A 4 1.88 7.25 12.47
N LEU A 5 1.59 6.13 13.13
CA LEU A 5 0.24 5.74 13.54
C LEU A 5 0.21 5.64 15.06
N ASN A 6 -0.79 6.28 15.70
CA ASN A 6 -0.96 6.28 17.16
C ASN A 6 -1.64 4.99 17.68
N HIS A 7 -1.31 3.85 17.06
CA HIS A 7 -1.85 2.53 17.38
C HIS A 7 -0.72 1.51 17.46
N PRO A 8 -0.85 0.46 18.28
CA PRO A 8 0.18 -0.57 18.38
C PRO A 8 0.27 -1.40 17.08
N PRO A 9 1.44 -2.02 16.80
CA PRO A 9 1.63 -2.86 15.60
C PRO A 9 0.54 -3.90 15.38
N ASP A 10 0.09 -4.60 16.43
CA ASP A 10 -0.96 -5.63 16.34
C ASP A 10 -2.31 -5.10 15.86
N LYS A 11 -2.59 -3.81 16.08
CA LYS A 11 -3.81 -3.16 15.59
C LYS A 11 -3.69 -2.72 14.13
N VAL A 12 -2.48 -2.38 13.69
CA VAL A 12 -2.19 -1.95 12.32
C VAL A 12 -2.02 -3.15 11.39
N TRP A 13 -1.38 -4.22 11.86
CA TRP A 13 -1.02 -5.39 11.05
C TRP A 13 -2.18 -5.99 10.24
N PRO A 14 -3.39 -6.20 10.79
CA PRO A 14 -4.52 -6.71 10.00
C PRO A 14 -4.84 -5.86 8.78
N TRP A 15 -4.58 -4.55 8.80
CA TRP A 15 -4.84 -3.67 7.66
C TRP A 15 -3.95 -3.93 6.45
N LEU A 16 -2.85 -4.66 6.62
CA LEU A 16 -1.93 -5.04 5.54
C LEU A 16 -2.26 -6.40 4.93
N ILE A 17 -2.89 -7.30 5.70
CA ILE A 17 -3.05 -8.71 5.31
C ILE A 17 -4.50 -9.15 5.11
N ASP A 18 -5.48 -8.47 5.71
CA ASP A 18 -6.90 -8.84 5.67
C ASP A 18 -7.58 -8.21 4.44
N PRO A 19 -8.12 -9.02 3.50
CA PRO A 19 -8.79 -8.50 2.30
C PRO A 19 -9.94 -7.53 2.60
N ASP A 20 -10.70 -7.76 3.68
CA ASP A 20 -11.85 -6.91 4.01
C ASP A 20 -11.41 -5.54 4.54
N ARG A 21 -10.24 -5.46 5.17
CA ARG A 21 -9.61 -4.19 5.56
C ARG A 21 -8.93 -3.50 4.38
N LEU A 22 -8.22 -4.26 3.55
CA LEU A 22 -7.59 -3.76 2.34
C LEU A 22 -8.62 -3.11 1.40
N ARG A 23 -9.87 -3.62 1.36
CA ARG A 23 -10.99 -3.01 0.60
C ARG A 23 -11.30 -1.56 0.98
N GLN A 24 -10.83 -1.08 2.12
CA GLN A 24 -11.08 0.26 2.60
C GLN A 24 -10.01 1.27 2.18
N TRP A 25 -8.83 0.84 1.70
CA TRP A 25 -7.72 1.76 1.43
C TRP A 25 -6.72 1.32 0.34
N SER A 26 -6.52 0.02 0.13
CA SER A 26 -5.42 -0.52 -0.69
C SER A 26 -5.64 -0.27 -2.18
N PRO A 27 -4.57 -0.05 -2.98
CA PRO A 27 -4.70 0.04 -4.43
C PRO A 27 -5.21 -1.26 -5.06
N ALA A 28 -4.90 -2.43 -4.50
CA ALA A 28 -5.42 -3.71 -5.00
C ALA A 28 -5.85 -4.64 -3.86
N ILE A 29 -6.81 -5.52 -4.15
CA ILE A 29 -7.39 -6.44 -3.17
C ILE A 29 -6.98 -7.87 -3.51
N PRO A 30 -6.34 -8.60 -2.57
CA PRO A 30 -6.01 -10.00 -2.78
C PRO A 30 -7.23 -10.91 -2.65
N ASN A 31 -7.19 -12.06 -3.30
CA ASN A 31 -8.21 -13.11 -3.23
C ASN A 31 -8.18 -13.93 -1.93
N ARG A 32 -7.15 -13.75 -1.11
CA ARG A 32 -6.94 -14.41 0.19
C ARG A 32 -6.21 -13.48 1.17
N PRO A 33 -6.23 -13.77 2.47
CA PRO A 33 -5.33 -13.12 3.42
C PRO A 33 -3.85 -13.32 3.04
N LEU A 34 -3.03 -12.29 3.26
CA LEU A 34 -1.59 -12.29 2.97
C LEU A 34 -0.75 -12.75 4.19
N ASP A 35 -1.30 -13.66 4.99
CA ASP A 35 -0.73 -14.13 6.27
C ASP A 35 0.20 -15.34 6.14
N SER A 36 0.43 -15.80 4.91
CA SER A 36 1.17 -17.01 4.59
C SER A 36 1.81 -16.91 3.21
N VAL A 37 3.04 -17.45 3.09
CA VAL A 37 3.81 -17.48 1.84
C VAL A 37 3.07 -18.25 0.74
N GLY A 38 3.21 -17.76 -0.50
CA GLY A 38 2.68 -18.40 -1.71
C GLY A 38 1.80 -17.48 -2.55
N ASP A 39 1.23 -18.04 -3.61
CA ASP A 39 0.50 -17.30 -4.63
C ASP A 39 -0.69 -16.52 -4.04
N ALA A 40 -0.92 -15.32 -4.55
CA ALA A 40 -2.07 -14.49 -4.23
C ALA A 40 -2.49 -13.71 -5.47
N GLN A 41 -3.75 -13.80 -5.87
CA GLN A 41 -4.24 -13.02 -7.00
C GLN A 41 -4.74 -11.66 -6.50
N VAL A 42 -4.35 -10.58 -7.16
CA VAL A 42 -4.73 -9.21 -6.77
C VAL A 42 -5.52 -8.53 -7.88
N GLN A 43 -6.47 -7.69 -7.49
CA GLN A 43 -7.28 -6.93 -8.44
C GLN A 43 -7.55 -5.52 -7.91
N GLU A 44 -7.36 -4.50 -8.75
CA GLU A 44 -7.70 -3.12 -8.43
C GLU A 44 -9.23 -2.95 -8.41
N THR A 45 -9.88 -2.89 -9.56
CA THR A 45 -11.35 -2.86 -9.63
C THR A 45 -11.90 -4.11 -10.33
N LYS A 46 -13.21 -4.34 -10.21
CA LYS A 46 -13.88 -5.45 -10.92
C LYS A 46 -13.76 -5.34 -12.45
N ALA A 47 -13.44 -4.15 -12.97
CA ALA A 47 -13.26 -3.91 -14.40
C ALA A 47 -11.82 -4.18 -14.87
N ASP A 48 -10.87 -4.31 -13.94
CA ASP A 48 -9.46 -4.51 -14.25
C ASP A 48 -9.11 -6.00 -14.34
N PRO A 49 -8.05 -6.37 -15.08
CA PRO A 49 -7.55 -7.73 -15.08
C PRO A 49 -7.11 -8.15 -13.67
N VAL A 50 -7.27 -9.44 -13.38
CA VAL A 50 -6.65 -10.06 -12.21
C VAL A 50 -5.16 -10.23 -12.49
N LEU A 51 -4.32 -9.76 -11.57
CA LEU A 51 -2.88 -9.88 -11.66
C LEU A 51 -2.39 -10.98 -10.73
N ASP A 52 -1.42 -11.75 -11.20
CA ASP A 52 -0.71 -12.71 -10.35
C ASP A 52 0.21 -11.95 -9.39
N GLY A 53 0.12 -12.30 -8.11
CA GLY A 53 0.99 -11.84 -7.04
C GLY A 53 1.42 -13.02 -6.18
N GLU A 54 2.29 -12.75 -5.21
CA GLU A 54 2.85 -13.79 -4.35
C GLU A 54 3.27 -13.16 -3.03
N VAL A 55 2.95 -13.80 -1.90
CA VAL A 55 3.56 -13.48 -0.61
C VAL A 55 4.91 -14.15 -0.57
N LEU A 56 5.98 -13.37 -0.55
CA LEU A 56 7.37 -13.83 -0.56
C LEU A 56 7.89 -14.07 0.86
N ALA A 57 7.48 -13.23 1.81
CA ALA A 57 7.81 -13.38 3.22
C ALA A 57 6.73 -12.74 4.11
N VAL A 58 6.50 -13.30 5.29
CA VAL A 58 5.57 -12.76 6.28
C VAL A 58 6.07 -13.07 7.69
N ASP A 59 6.25 -12.04 8.51
CA ASP A 59 6.68 -12.10 9.91
C ASP A 59 5.75 -11.20 10.75
N PRO A 60 4.60 -11.70 11.23
CA PRO A 60 3.65 -10.88 11.98
C PRO A 60 4.19 -10.43 13.35
N PRO A 61 3.91 -9.18 13.80
CA PRO A 61 3.24 -8.09 13.10
C PRO A 61 4.24 -7.12 12.41
N ARG A 62 5.43 -7.58 12.04
CA ARG A 62 6.61 -6.75 11.74
C ARG A 62 6.82 -6.51 10.26
N GLU A 63 6.67 -7.53 9.42
CA GLU A 63 7.09 -7.43 8.02
C GLU A 63 6.26 -8.29 7.06
N LEU A 64 5.88 -7.71 5.93
CA LEU A 64 5.27 -8.39 4.79
C LEU A 64 6.04 -8.02 3.53
N ILE A 65 6.47 -9.03 2.76
CA ILE A 65 7.07 -8.85 1.43
C ILE A 65 6.20 -9.58 0.42
N GLN A 66 5.78 -8.87 -0.62
CA GLN A 66 4.95 -9.43 -1.69
C GLN A 66 5.42 -8.98 -3.08
N ARG A 67 5.20 -9.83 -4.07
CA ARG A 67 5.30 -9.47 -5.48
C ARG A 67 4.17 -8.50 -5.86
N TRP A 68 4.48 -7.55 -6.74
CA TRP A 68 3.55 -6.55 -7.25
C TRP A 68 3.65 -6.47 -8.77
N GLY A 69 2.69 -7.09 -9.47
CA GLY A 69 2.83 -7.30 -10.91
C GLY A 69 3.95 -8.30 -11.22
N PRO A 70 4.53 -8.28 -12.44
CA PRO A 70 5.49 -9.31 -12.85
C PRO A 70 6.83 -9.20 -12.12
N ASP A 71 7.36 -7.98 -11.96
CA ASP A 71 8.78 -7.78 -11.64
C ASP A 71 9.03 -6.93 -10.37
N ASP A 72 8.01 -6.24 -9.85
CA ASP A 72 8.18 -5.35 -8.70
C ASP A 72 7.88 -6.07 -7.36
N THR A 73 8.33 -5.46 -6.27
CA THR A 73 8.02 -5.92 -4.91
C THR A 73 7.58 -4.78 -4.02
N LEU A 74 6.66 -5.08 -3.11
CA LEU A 74 6.33 -4.24 -1.97
C LEU A 74 6.86 -4.89 -0.70
N ARG A 75 7.55 -4.10 0.11
CA ARG A 75 7.96 -4.46 1.46
C ARG A 75 7.33 -3.50 2.44
N TRP A 76 6.51 -4.05 3.33
CA TRP A 76 5.89 -3.36 4.43
C TRP A 76 6.65 -3.67 5.72
N ARG A 77 6.94 -2.64 6.51
CA ARG A 77 7.52 -2.79 7.85
C ARG A 77 6.71 -2.01 8.87
N ILE A 78 6.53 -2.60 10.05
CA ILE A 78 5.93 -1.94 11.20
C ILE A 78 6.92 -1.94 12.36
N GLU A 79 7.41 -0.76 12.71
CA GLU A 79 8.29 -0.58 13.86
C GLU A 79 7.54 0.08 15.03
N PRO A 80 7.56 -0.48 16.26
CA PRO A 80 6.96 0.18 17.41
C PRO A 80 7.66 1.51 17.71
N THR A 81 6.89 2.48 18.20
CA THR A 81 7.35 3.77 18.71
C THR A 81 6.76 4.00 20.10
N ASP A 82 7.19 5.06 20.80
CA ASP A 82 6.68 5.38 22.14
C ASP A 82 5.15 5.59 22.18
N ASN A 83 4.56 6.05 21.08
CA ASN A 83 3.13 6.42 21.00
C ASN A 83 2.31 5.51 20.05
N GLY A 84 2.90 4.46 19.49
CA GLY A 84 2.24 3.58 18.53
C GLY A 84 3.24 2.84 17.65
N CYS A 85 3.18 3.05 16.34
CA CYS A 85 4.13 2.47 15.41
C CYS A 85 4.38 3.35 14.18
N ARG A 86 5.52 3.14 13.54
CA ARG A 86 5.81 3.63 12.20
C ARG A 86 5.51 2.50 11.20
N LEU A 87 4.66 2.79 10.22
CA LEU A 87 4.45 1.96 9.04
C LEU A 87 5.33 2.48 7.91
N THR A 88 6.13 1.60 7.31
CA THR A 88 6.99 1.92 6.16
C THR A 88 6.62 1.05 4.97
N LEU A 89 6.41 1.69 3.83
CA LEU A 89 6.28 1.05 2.51
C LEU A 89 7.53 1.31 1.67
N GLU A 90 8.15 0.23 1.21
CA GLU A 90 9.18 0.24 0.17
C GLU A 90 8.62 -0.43 -1.08
N HIS A 91 8.56 0.29 -2.20
CA HIS A 91 8.22 -0.26 -3.51
C HIS A 91 9.50 -0.32 -4.34
N SER A 92 9.99 -1.54 -4.58
CA SER A 92 11.14 -1.77 -5.46
C SER A 92 10.63 -1.98 -6.88
N MET A 93 11.03 -1.08 -7.79
CA MET A 93 10.58 -1.09 -9.18
C MET A 93 11.72 -1.49 -10.12
N THR A 94 11.43 -2.36 -11.07
CA THR A 94 12.37 -2.70 -12.16
C THR A 94 12.34 -1.68 -13.29
N ASP A 95 11.15 -1.15 -13.61
CA ASP A 95 10.95 0.00 -14.49
C ASP A 95 10.49 1.22 -13.70
N ARG A 96 11.22 2.32 -13.84
CA ARG A 96 10.95 3.59 -13.13
C ARG A 96 10.11 4.57 -13.94
N GLY A 97 9.67 4.22 -15.15
CA GLY A 97 8.94 5.11 -16.06
C GLY A 97 7.69 5.75 -15.47
N ASN A 98 7.04 5.11 -14.49
CA ASN A 98 5.88 5.64 -13.77
C ASN A 98 6.10 5.75 -12.24
N ALA A 99 7.34 5.91 -11.80
CA ALA A 99 7.66 5.93 -10.37
C ALA A 99 6.96 7.08 -9.60
N SER A 100 6.84 8.26 -10.21
CA SER A 100 6.16 9.41 -9.60
C SER A 100 4.65 9.21 -9.48
N GLY A 101 4.00 8.70 -10.53
CA GLY A 101 2.57 8.40 -10.52
C GLY A 101 2.22 7.34 -9.48
N ASN A 102 3.05 6.29 -9.38
CA ASN A 102 2.94 5.28 -8.34
C ASN A 102 3.10 5.88 -6.94
N ALA A 103 4.09 6.75 -6.73
CA ALA A 103 4.31 7.42 -5.45
C ALA A 103 3.11 8.30 -5.05
N GLY A 104 2.53 9.03 -5.99
CA GLY A 104 1.30 9.81 -5.76
C GLY A 104 0.09 8.95 -5.40
N GLY A 105 -0.09 7.82 -6.09
CA GLY A 105 -1.15 6.85 -5.76
C GLY A 105 -0.99 6.25 -4.36
N TRP A 106 0.23 5.82 -4.01
CA TRP A 106 0.53 5.30 -2.67
C TRP A 106 0.31 6.36 -1.58
N HIS A 107 0.62 7.62 -1.86
CA HIS A 107 0.37 8.71 -0.91
C HIS A 107 -1.10 8.75 -0.48
N ILE A 108 -2.01 8.78 -1.46
CA ILE A 108 -3.46 8.84 -1.22
C ILE A 108 -3.95 7.57 -0.51
N CYS A 109 -3.47 6.40 -0.93
CA CYS A 109 -3.82 5.13 -0.30
C CYS A 109 -3.41 5.10 1.17
N LEU A 110 -2.19 5.58 1.50
CA LEU A 110 -1.67 5.60 2.87
C LEU A 110 -2.39 6.62 3.77
N ASP A 111 -2.89 7.72 3.21
CA ASP A 111 -3.74 8.65 3.96
C ASP A 111 -5.11 8.02 4.26
N THR A 112 -5.67 7.30 3.30
CA THR A 112 -6.92 6.54 3.49
C THR A 112 -6.74 5.44 4.54
N LEU A 113 -5.60 4.73 4.52
CA LEU A 113 -5.24 3.75 5.54
C LEU A 113 -5.19 4.37 6.94
N THR A 114 -4.53 5.54 7.07
CA THR A 114 -4.40 6.25 8.35
C THR A 114 -5.79 6.55 8.94
N LEU A 115 -6.70 7.09 8.14
CA LEU A 115 -8.08 7.37 8.56
C LEU A 115 -8.85 6.10 8.95
N ALA A 116 -8.65 5.00 8.22
CA ALA A 116 -9.31 3.74 8.48
C ALA A 116 -8.81 3.08 9.79
N VAL A 117 -7.49 3.10 10.02
CA VAL A 117 -6.86 2.65 11.27
C VAL A 117 -7.36 3.46 12.48
N ASP A 118 -7.56 4.77 12.31
CA ASP A 118 -8.16 5.67 13.30
C ASP A 118 -9.67 5.45 13.52
N GLY A 119 -10.29 4.54 12.78
CA GLY A 119 -11.71 4.21 12.91
C GLY A 119 -12.64 5.17 12.19
N THR A 120 -12.13 5.97 11.25
CA THR A 120 -12.91 6.93 10.44
C THR A 120 -12.77 6.65 8.93
N PRO A 121 -13.03 5.41 8.46
CA PRO A 121 -12.80 5.05 7.07
C PRO A 121 -13.59 5.95 6.12
N ARG A 122 -12.92 6.48 5.10
CA ARG A 122 -13.52 7.32 4.05
C ARG A 122 -13.79 6.57 2.74
N GLY A 123 -13.42 5.30 2.71
CA GLY A 123 -13.49 4.46 1.52
C GLY A 123 -12.24 4.61 0.66
N ARG A 124 -12.06 3.61 -0.21
CA ARG A 124 -10.90 3.44 -1.08
C ARG A 124 -10.95 4.42 -2.26
N VAL A 125 -9.80 5.05 -2.54
CA VAL A 125 -9.62 6.01 -3.64
C VAL A 125 -8.57 5.46 -4.61
N VAL A 126 -8.99 5.08 -5.82
CA VAL A 126 -8.15 4.40 -6.82
C VAL A 126 -8.53 4.79 -8.25
N GLY A 127 -7.72 4.41 -9.25
CA GLY A 127 -7.93 4.76 -10.64
C GLY A 127 -8.24 6.25 -10.87
N MET A 128 -9.26 6.54 -11.67
CA MET A 128 -9.67 7.91 -12.00
C MET A 128 -10.24 8.69 -10.81
N ASP A 129 -10.66 8.03 -9.72
CA ASP A 129 -11.11 8.75 -8.53
C ASP A 129 -9.95 9.45 -7.82
N ALA A 130 -8.72 8.96 -7.93
CA ALA A 130 -7.54 9.61 -7.37
C ALA A 130 -7.33 11.04 -7.91
N MET A 131 -7.74 11.30 -9.16
CA MET A 131 -7.68 12.65 -9.76
C MET A 131 -8.53 13.68 -9.00
N LYS A 132 -9.58 13.24 -8.30
CA LYS A 132 -10.43 14.11 -7.46
C LYS A 132 -9.75 14.48 -6.13
N TYR A 133 -8.68 13.79 -5.77
CA TYR A 133 -7.92 13.95 -4.53
C TYR A 133 -6.49 14.41 -4.79
N ASP A 134 -6.35 15.32 -5.76
CA ASP A 134 -5.11 16.05 -6.06
C ASP A 134 -3.91 15.16 -6.46
N TRP A 135 -4.19 13.99 -7.05
CA TRP A 135 -3.15 13.08 -7.53
C TRP A 135 -2.20 13.74 -8.54
N GLN A 136 -2.67 14.67 -9.38
CA GLN A 136 -1.81 15.36 -10.35
C GLN A 136 -0.70 16.17 -9.67
N SER A 137 -1.05 16.96 -8.65
CA SER A 137 -0.06 17.75 -7.90
C SER A 137 0.93 16.86 -7.16
N LEU A 138 0.46 15.73 -6.61
CA LEU A 138 1.33 14.72 -5.99
C LEU A 138 2.30 14.10 -7.00
N ASN A 139 1.81 13.72 -8.18
CA ASN A 139 2.64 13.19 -9.25
C ASN A 139 3.71 14.18 -9.69
N ASP A 140 3.34 15.45 -9.87
CA ASP A 140 4.27 16.51 -10.27
C ASP A 140 5.36 16.71 -9.19
N GLY A 141 4.96 16.78 -7.91
CA GLY A 141 5.91 16.90 -6.80
C GLY A 141 6.85 15.69 -6.67
N TYR A 142 6.37 14.46 -6.86
CA TYR A 142 7.23 13.28 -6.87
C TYR A 142 8.13 13.20 -8.10
N THR A 143 7.69 13.75 -9.24
CA THR A 143 8.53 13.85 -10.44
C THR A 143 9.76 14.70 -10.16
N GLU A 144 9.60 15.86 -9.51
CA GLU A 144 10.72 16.72 -9.10
C GLU A 144 11.68 15.98 -8.15
N ILE A 145 11.16 15.30 -7.13
CA ILE A 145 11.98 14.57 -6.14
C ILE A 145 12.76 13.42 -6.79
N LEU A 146 12.14 12.67 -7.69
CA LEU A 146 12.72 11.44 -8.24
C LEU A 146 13.61 11.65 -9.47
N THR A 147 13.48 12.81 -10.12
CA THR A 147 14.28 13.19 -11.31
C THR A 147 15.61 13.83 -10.93
N ILE A 148 15.77 14.31 -9.69
CA ILE A 148 17.07 14.76 -9.17
C ILE A 148 17.88 13.51 -8.78
N ASN A 149 18.64 12.97 -9.74
CA ASN A 149 19.81 12.10 -9.51
C ASN A 149 20.92 12.45 -10.50
#